data_AF-A0A956UUE7-F1
#
_entry.id   AF-A0A956UUE7-F1
#
_cell.length_a   1.000
_cell.length_b   1.000
_cell.length_c   1.000
_cell.angle_alpha   90.00
_cell.angle_beta   90.00
_cell.angle_gamma   90.00
#
_symmetry.space_group_name_H-M   'P 1'
#
loop_
_entity.id
_entity.type
_entity.pdbx_description
1 polymer ?
#
loop_
_entity_poly.entity_id
_entity_poly.type
_entity_poly.pdbx_seq_one_letter_code
_entity_poly.pdbx_strand_id
1 'polypeptide(L)'
;MDSGWGRLERRIARELDEYAQALEAHVQPIPRAQERRGLALALLASTLPEAFSPDLRDHAIELARDILRRDDYATYGWYAGASILTTAFALTSDRCFADPIVANIDHHSSELRDLMDETVAFIASSLAFDDLEPRVASSLEHHHLGAEMAVYLLMMSRDSEDRKRSWAMTQLDRRHNEPVVEILERVANDQLIVNPFLPLLMDVVAATAGLVLSALAPVSEEHDGPYQTQLALGSGSPDRPQLAEAGTWFFERLARLPALRPAVTLSELSPVEAGNHG
;
A
#
# COMPACT_ATOMS: atom_id res chain seq x y z
N MET A 1 -28.70 -7.02 16.34
CA MET A 1 -27.63 -6.19 16.92
C MET A 1 -26.53 -6.13 15.90
N ASP A 2 -26.22 -4.94 15.41
CA ASP A 2 -25.20 -4.74 14.40
C ASP A 2 -23.83 -4.84 15.05
N SER A 3 -23.08 -5.88 14.69
CA SER A 3 -21.75 -6.07 15.24
C SER A 3 -20.82 -4.96 14.74
N GLY A 4 -19.78 -4.63 15.51
CA GLY A 4 -18.78 -3.67 15.03
C GLY A 4 -18.16 -4.10 13.69
N TRP A 5 -17.98 -5.41 13.49
CA TRP A 5 -17.53 -5.96 12.21
C TRP A 5 -18.47 -5.65 11.06
N GLY A 6 -19.80 -5.80 11.25
CA GLY A 6 -20.78 -5.44 10.24
C GLY A 6 -20.71 -3.96 9.85
N ARG A 7 -20.46 -3.07 10.81
CA ARG A 7 -20.23 -1.63 10.54
C ARG A 7 -18.95 -1.39 9.73
N LEU A 8 -17.84 -2.04 10.10
CA LEU A 8 -16.57 -1.92 9.38
C LEU A 8 -16.70 -2.44 7.96
N GLU A 9 -17.32 -3.60 7.77
CA GLU A 9 -17.57 -4.20 6.45
C GLU A 9 -18.42 -3.29 5.57
N ARG A 10 -19.50 -2.69 6.10
CA ARG A 10 -20.29 -1.71 5.34
C ARG A 10 -19.52 -0.44 5.02
N ARG A 11 -18.63 0.00 5.91
CA ARG A 11 -17.75 1.13 5.62
C ARG A 11 -16.81 0.77 4.47
N ILE A 12 -16.15 -0.38 4.50
CA ILE A 12 -15.28 -0.87 3.42
C ILE A 12 -16.06 -0.96 2.10
N ALA A 13 -17.26 -1.56 2.11
CA ALA A 13 -18.13 -1.65 0.93
C ALA A 13 -18.38 -0.27 0.30
N ARG A 14 -18.78 0.70 1.12
CA ARG A 14 -19.02 2.08 0.66
C ARG A 14 -17.76 2.71 0.08
N GLU A 15 -16.60 2.48 0.69
CA GLU A 15 -15.34 3.02 0.19
C GLU A 15 -14.99 2.45 -1.20
N LEU A 16 -15.22 1.16 -1.42
CA LEU A 16 -15.05 0.50 -2.72
C LEU A 16 -16.06 1.04 -3.75
N ASP A 17 -17.35 1.13 -3.39
CA ASP A 17 -18.42 1.62 -4.26
C ASP A 17 -18.16 3.08 -4.69
N GLU A 18 -17.78 3.95 -3.76
CA GLU A 18 -17.46 5.35 -4.06
C GLU A 18 -16.21 5.48 -4.95
N TYR A 19 -15.24 4.58 -4.79
CA TYR A 19 -14.07 4.53 -5.69
C TYR A 19 -14.46 4.10 -7.10
N ALA A 20 -15.30 3.05 -7.22
CA ALA A 20 -15.81 2.59 -8.50
C ALA A 20 -16.58 3.71 -9.23
N GLN A 21 -17.47 4.42 -8.52
CA GLN A 21 -18.21 5.55 -9.08
C GLN A 21 -17.29 6.68 -9.56
N ALA A 22 -16.21 6.99 -8.82
CA ALA A 22 -15.24 8.00 -9.24
C ALA A 22 -14.51 7.62 -10.54
N LEU A 23 -14.18 6.32 -10.70
CA LEU A 23 -13.57 5.77 -11.91
C LEU A 23 -14.54 5.80 -13.11
N GLU A 24 -15.82 5.53 -12.89
CA GLU A 24 -16.87 5.60 -13.92
C GLU A 24 -17.15 7.04 -14.37
N ALA A 25 -17.16 7.98 -13.43
CA ALA A 25 -17.35 9.39 -13.71
C ALA A 25 -16.18 10.04 -14.49
N HIS A 26 -15.14 9.27 -14.83
CA HIS A 26 -13.93 9.72 -15.52
C HIS A 26 -13.28 10.95 -14.84
N VAL A 27 -13.37 11.04 -13.51
CA VAL A 27 -12.72 12.11 -12.76
C VAL A 27 -11.22 11.85 -12.78
N GLN A 28 -10.49 12.56 -13.64
CA GLN A 28 -9.05 12.40 -13.82
C GLN A 28 -8.31 13.74 -13.63
N PRO A 29 -7.24 13.79 -12.82
CA PRO A 29 -6.76 12.69 -11.96
C PRO A 29 -7.76 12.39 -10.82
N ILE A 30 -7.70 11.16 -10.27
CA ILE A 30 -8.46 10.87 -9.04
C ILE A 30 -8.05 11.87 -7.95
N PRO A 31 -9.00 12.51 -7.26
CA PRO A 31 -8.66 13.46 -6.20
C PRO A 31 -7.79 12.80 -5.12
N ARG A 32 -6.72 13.48 -4.66
CA ARG A 32 -5.81 12.96 -3.62
C ARG A 32 -6.54 12.42 -2.37
N ALA A 33 -7.67 13.01 -2.01
CA ALA A 33 -8.50 12.50 -0.91
C ALA A 33 -9.06 11.09 -1.18
N GLN A 34 -9.53 10.84 -2.41
CA GLN A 34 -10.03 9.53 -2.84
C GLN A 34 -8.90 8.51 -2.96
N GLU A 35 -7.75 8.94 -3.47
CA GLU A 35 -6.55 8.12 -3.54
C GLU A 35 -6.09 7.64 -2.16
N ARG A 36 -6.00 8.55 -1.19
CA ARG A 36 -5.67 8.26 0.22
C ARG A 36 -6.65 7.29 0.87
N ARG A 37 -7.93 7.39 0.53
CA ARG A 37 -8.96 6.43 0.98
C ARG A 37 -8.70 5.03 0.41
N GLY A 38 -8.35 4.93 -0.87
CA GLY A 38 -7.90 3.66 -1.46
C GLY A 38 -6.65 3.10 -0.78
N LEU A 39 -5.66 3.94 -0.46
CA LEU A 39 -4.46 3.51 0.29
C LEU A 39 -4.81 3.08 1.72
N ALA A 40 -5.83 3.67 2.33
CA ALA A 40 -6.34 3.24 3.63
C ALA A 40 -6.95 1.83 3.56
N LEU A 41 -7.63 1.49 2.46
CA LEU A 41 -8.08 0.12 2.21
C LEU A 41 -6.90 -0.84 2.05
N ALA A 42 -5.84 -0.46 1.35
CA ALA A 42 -4.64 -1.28 1.20
C ALA A 42 -3.93 -1.52 2.55
N LEU A 43 -3.83 -0.48 3.37
CA LEU A 43 -3.27 -0.58 4.72
C LEU A 43 -4.13 -1.50 5.60
N LEU A 44 -5.46 -1.36 5.54
CA LEU A 44 -6.39 -2.22 6.27
C LEU A 44 -6.30 -3.67 5.78
N ALA A 45 -6.20 -3.90 4.48
CA ALA A 45 -6.02 -5.25 3.92
C ALA A 45 -4.71 -5.89 4.40
N SER A 46 -3.63 -5.11 4.50
CA SER A 46 -2.32 -5.59 4.93
C SER A 46 -2.24 -5.85 6.44
N THR A 47 -2.99 -5.10 7.25
CA THR A 47 -2.89 -5.15 8.72
C THR A 47 -4.06 -5.86 9.40
N LEU A 48 -5.24 -5.87 8.80
CA LEU A 48 -6.44 -6.50 9.31
C LEU A 48 -7.23 -7.17 8.17
N PRO A 49 -6.62 -8.16 7.46
CA PRO A 49 -7.26 -8.84 6.33
C PRO A 49 -8.58 -9.53 6.69
N GLU A 50 -8.83 -9.79 7.98
CA GLU A 50 -10.06 -10.36 8.52
C GLU A 50 -11.26 -9.39 8.41
N ALA A 51 -10.99 -8.08 8.26
CA ALA A 51 -12.00 -7.05 8.03
C ALA A 51 -12.67 -7.17 6.65
N PHE A 52 -12.05 -7.88 5.72
CA PHE A 52 -12.60 -8.14 4.39
C PHE A 52 -13.27 -9.52 4.40
N SER A 53 -14.60 -9.52 4.45
CA SER A 53 -15.39 -10.73 4.18
C SER A 53 -15.09 -11.28 2.78
N PRO A 54 -15.41 -12.56 2.50
CA PRO A 54 -15.23 -13.13 1.17
C PRO A 54 -15.83 -12.24 0.06
N ASP A 55 -17.07 -11.77 0.23
CA ASP A 55 -17.73 -10.91 -0.74
C ASP A 55 -17.01 -9.56 -0.94
N LEU A 56 -16.47 -8.97 0.13
CA LEU A 56 -15.69 -7.72 0.03
C LEU A 56 -14.35 -7.94 -0.66
N ARG A 57 -13.70 -9.08 -0.41
CA ARG A 57 -12.48 -9.46 -1.12
C ARG A 57 -12.77 -9.62 -2.60
N ASP A 58 -13.81 -10.37 -2.95
CA ASP A 58 -14.20 -10.59 -4.34
C ASP A 58 -14.57 -9.27 -5.03
N HIS A 59 -15.27 -8.37 -4.34
CA HIS A 59 -15.56 -7.03 -4.85
C HIS A 59 -14.28 -6.23 -5.14
N ALA A 60 -13.35 -6.15 -4.18
CA ALA A 60 -12.10 -5.42 -4.35
C ALA A 60 -11.23 -5.99 -5.49
N ILE A 61 -11.18 -7.34 -5.59
CA ILE A 61 -10.45 -8.05 -6.64
C ILE A 61 -11.08 -7.81 -8.00
N GLU A 62 -12.41 -7.85 -8.11
CA GLU A 62 -13.07 -7.63 -9.40
C GLU A 62 -12.95 -6.18 -9.85
N LEU A 63 -13.09 -5.21 -8.93
CA LEU A 63 -12.83 -3.80 -9.24
C LEU A 63 -11.39 -3.58 -9.73
N ALA A 64 -10.41 -4.23 -9.10
CA ALA A 64 -9.01 -4.19 -9.54
C ALA A 64 -8.83 -4.80 -10.95
N ARG A 65 -9.51 -5.90 -11.26
CA ARG A 65 -9.47 -6.51 -12.59
C ARG A 65 -10.15 -5.64 -13.63
N ASP A 66 -11.26 -5.01 -13.30
CA ASP A 66 -11.97 -4.12 -14.20
C ASP A 66 -11.13 -2.92 -14.57
N ILE A 67 -10.42 -2.33 -13.59
CA ILE A 67 -9.39 -1.31 -13.83
C ILE A 67 -8.38 -1.78 -14.88
N LEU A 68 -7.79 -2.97 -14.72
CA LEU A 68 -6.79 -3.52 -15.66
C LEU A 68 -7.35 -3.76 -17.07
N ARG A 69 -8.66 -3.95 -17.21
CA ARG A 69 -9.34 -4.21 -18.49
C ARG A 69 -9.83 -2.94 -19.18
N ARG A 70 -9.71 -1.76 -18.57
CA ARG A 70 -10.17 -0.51 -19.19
C ARG A 70 -9.38 -0.20 -20.46
N ASP A 71 -10.09 0.28 -21.48
CA ASP A 71 -9.46 0.70 -22.74
C ASP A 71 -8.45 1.84 -22.55
N ASP A 72 -8.66 2.68 -21.53
CA ASP A 72 -7.78 3.80 -21.19
C ASP A 72 -6.61 3.42 -20.25
N TYR A 73 -6.52 2.16 -19.83
CA TYR A 73 -5.52 1.73 -18.86
C TYR A 73 -4.09 1.99 -19.33
N ALA A 74 -3.79 1.68 -20.59
CA ALA A 74 -2.44 1.79 -21.15
C ALA A 74 -1.93 3.24 -21.32
N THR A 75 -2.81 4.24 -21.23
CA THR A 75 -2.46 5.65 -21.46
C THR A 75 -2.48 6.45 -20.16
N TYR A 76 -3.59 6.41 -19.41
CA TYR A 76 -3.75 7.17 -18.17
C TYR A 76 -4.56 6.43 -17.08
N GLY A 77 -5.27 5.35 -17.40
CA GLY A 77 -6.04 4.61 -16.41
C GLY A 77 -5.18 3.87 -15.36
N TRP A 78 -3.91 3.60 -15.67
CA TRP A 78 -3.01 2.88 -14.77
C TRP A 78 -2.77 3.58 -13.43
N TYR A 79 -2.62 4.91 -13.43
CA TYR A 79 -2.39 5.66 -12.20
C TYR A 79 -3.67 5.85 -11.39
N ALA A 80 -4.82 5.91 -12.06
CA ALA A 80 -6.12 6.11 -11.43
C ALA A 80 -6.54 4.91 -10.57
N GLY A 81 -6.05 3.71 -10.85
CA GLY A 81 -6.41 2.51 -10.11
C GLY A 81 -5.39 2.05 -9.08
N ALA A 82 -4.25 2.74 -8.94
CA ALA A 82 -3.07 2.21 -8.28
C ALA A 82 -3.34 1.78 -6.82
N SER A 83 -4.09 2.57 -6.05
CA SER A 83 -4.40 2.22 -4.66
C SER A 83 -5.36 1.04 -4.51
N ILE A 84 -6.25 0.80 -5.48
CA ILE A 84 -7.11 -0.40 -5.50
C ILE A 84 -6.32 -1.63 -5.94
N LEU A 85 -5.43 -1.49 -6.92
CA LEU A 85 -4.49 -2.55 -7.29
C LEU A 85 -3.62 -2.97 -6.09
N THR A 86 -3.12 -2.01 -5.30
CA THR A 86 -2.40 -2.30 -4.04
C THR A 86 -3.27 -3.02 -3.03
N THR A 87 -4.55 -2.64 -2.91
CA THR A 87 -5.49 -3.33 -2.02
C THR A 87 -5.70 -4.78 -2.45
N ALA A 88 -5.92 -5.03 -3.74
CA ALA A 88 -6.07 -6.38 -4.28
C ALA A 88 -4.80 -7.21 -4.10
N PHE A 89 -3.62 -6.62 -4.32
CA PHE A 89 -2.34 -7.29 -4.03
C PHE A 89 -2.21 -7.64 -2.53
N ALA A 90 -2.52 -6.72 -1.62
CA ALA A 90 -2.46 -6.99 -0.18
C ALA A 90 -3.38 -8.15 0.25
N LEU A 91 -4.54 -8.30 -0.39
CA LEU A 91 -5.50 -9.37 -0.10
C LEU A 91 -5.12 -10.73 -0.70
N THR A 92 -4.40 -10.75 -1.82
CA THR A 92 -4.20 -11.96 -2.64
C THR A 92 -2.75 -12.41 -2.77
N SER A 93 -1.80 -11.48 -2.57
CA SER A 93 -0.40 -11.59 -2.98
C SER A 93 -0.21 -11.89 -4.49
N ASP A 94 -1.23 -11.66 -5.32
CA ASP A 94 -1.18 -11.93 -6.75
C ASP A 94 -0.46 -10.81 -7.51
N ARG A 95 0.64 -11.17 -8.17
CA ARG A 95 1.51 -10.28 -8.91
C ARG A 95 0.84 -9.53 -10.04
N CYS A 96 -0.26 -10.04 -10.59
CA CYS A 96 -0.98 -9.31 -11.65
C CYS A 96 -1.48 -7.92 -11.19
N PHE A 97 -1.63 -7.70 -9.88
CA PHE A 97 -2.01 -6.39 -9.33
C PHE A 97 -0.81 -5.52 -8.95
N ALA A 98 0.32 -6.10 -8.54
CA ALA A 98 1.51 -5.34 -8.16
C ALA A 98 2.38 -4.94 -9.37
N ASP A 99 2.52 -5.84 -10.36
CA ASP A 99 3.41 -5.64 -11.51
C ASP A 99 3.11 -4.33 -12.28
N PRO A 100 1.85 -3.93 -12.52
CA PRO A 100 1.56 -2.67 -13.20
C PRO A 100 1.99 -1.43 -12.41
N ILE A 101 1.91 -1.47 -11.08
CA ILE A 101 2.35 -0.36 -10.22
C ILE A 101 3.88 -0.28 -10.24
N VAL A 102 4.54 -1.42 -10.04
CA VAL A 102 6.00 -1.54 -10.05
C VAL A 102 6.60 -1.11 -11.39
N ALA A 103 5.94 -1.44 -12.49
CA ALA A 103 6.36 -1.06 -13.83
C ALA A 103 6.38 0.45 -14.09
N ASN A 104 5.81 1.27 -13.19
CA ASN A 104 5.73 2.73 -13.32
C ASN A 104 6.55 3.49 -12.27
N ILE A 105 7.36 2.81 -11.45
CA ILE A 105 8.31 3.46 -10.50
C ILE A 105 9.39 4.27 -11.24
N ASP A 106 9.77 3.83 -12.45
CA ASP A 106 10.72 4.54 -13.31
C ASP A 106 10.04 5.51 -14.28
N HIS A 107 8.78 5.88 -14.04
CA HIS A 107 8.08 6.84 -14.89
C HIS A 107 8.77 8.23 -14.88
N HIS A 108 8.86 8.87 -16.05
CA HIS A 108 9.63 10.10 -16.25
C HIS A 108 8.94 11.38 -15.73
N SER A 109 7.61 11.33 -15.51
CA SER A 109 6.84 12.44 -14.90
C SER A 109 6.92 12.39 -13.38
N SER A 110 7.41 13.46 -12.76
CA SER A 110 7.62 13.55 -11.30
C SER A 110 6.33 13.38 -10.49
N GLU A 111 5.22 14.00 -10.91
CA GLU A 111 3.95 13.93 -10.14
C GLU A 111 3.34 12.51 -10.14
N LEU A 112 3.41 11.81 -11.28
CA LEU A 112 2.93 10.44 -11.40
C LEU A 112 3.87 9.45 -10.72
N ARG A 113 5.17 9.76 -10.71
CA ARG A 113 6.16 8.99 -10.00
C ARG A 113 5.93 9.05 -8.50
N ASP A 114 5.74 10.25 -7.94
CA ASP A 114 5.44 10.42 -6.52
C ASP A 114 4.26 9.52 -6.13
N LEU A 115 3.16 9.58 -6.90
CA LEU A 115 1.99 8.73 -6.72
C LEU A 115 2.33 7.23 -6.67
N MET A 116 3.15 6.75 -7.61
CA MET A 116 3.55 5.34 -7.67
C MET A 116 4.47 4.97 -6.52
N ASP A 117 5.47 5.80 -6.21
CA ASP A 117 6.43 5.54 -5.14
C ASP A 117 5.70 5.48 -3.79
N GLU A 118 4.76 6.40 -3.56
CA GLU A 118 3.85 6.43 -2.42
C GLU A 118 3.00 5.14 -2.33
N THR A 119 2.45 4.70 -3.46
CA THR A 119 1.61 3.50 -3.53
C THR A 119 2.42 2.22 -3.27
N VAL A 120 3.64 2.13 -3.82
CA VAL A 120 4.55 0.99 -3.66
C VAL A 120 5.07 0.92 -2.23
N ALA A 121 5.28 2.06 -1.54
CA ALA A 121 5.74 2.08 -0.16
C ALA A 121 4.89 1.22 0.80
N PHE A 122 3.58 1.08 0.52
CA PHE A 122 2.67 0.23 1.32
C PHE A 122 2.92 -1.26 1.15
N ILE A 123 3.41 -1.68 -0.01
CA ILE A 123 3.58 -3.09 -0.37
C ILE A 123 5.04 -3.47 -0.56
N ALA A 124 5.97 -2.53 -0.45
CA ALA A 124 7.39 -2.72 -0.73
C ALA A 124 7.95 -3.91 0.07
N SER A 125 7.65 -4.02 1.36
CA SER A 125 8.08 -5.15 2.22
C SER A 125 7.48 -6.51 1.87
N SER A 126 6.52 -6.56 0.94
CA SER A 126 5.93 -7.78 0.40
C SER A 126 6.46 -8.12 -1.00
N LEU A 127 7.18 -7.20 -1.65
CA LEU A 127 7.81 -7.42 -2.96
C LEU A 127 9.20 -8.05 -2.77
N ALA A 128 9.64 -8.89 -3.71
CA ALA A 128 11.02 -9.35 -3.71
C ALA A 128 11.94 -8.27 -4.28
N PHE A 129 13.21 -8.28 -3.88
CA PHE A 129 14.20 -7.33 -4.39
C PHE A 129 14.35 -7.38 -5.90
N ASP A 130 14.34 -8.59 -6.47
CA ASP A 130 14.40 -8.82 -7.93
C ASP A 130 13.24 -8.18 -8.71
N ASP A 131 12.13 -7.89 -8.05
CA ASP A 131 10.98 -7.25 -8.70
C ASP A 131 11.19 -5.75 -8.91
N LEU A 132 11.87 -5.11 -7.95
CA LEU A 132 12.11 -3.67 -7.95
C LEU A 132 13.46 -3.31 -8.58
N GLU A 133 14.47 -4.17 -8.42
CA GLU A 133 15.85 -3.90 -8.83
C GLU A 133 15.96 -3.40 -10.28
N PRO A 134 15.35 -4.04 -11.31
CA PRO A 134 15.48 -3.58 -12.69
C PRO A 134 14.91 -2.18 -12.92
N ARG A 135 13.83 -1.83 -12.22
CA ARG A 135 13.15 -0.53 -12.33
C ARG A 135 13.97 0.56 -11.65
N VAL A 136 14.51 0.26 -10.48
CA VAL A 136 15.34 1.19 -9.73
C VAL A 136 16.65 1.44 -10.48
N ALA A 137 17.28 0.39 -11.03
CA ALA A 137 18.47 0.51 -11.86
C ALA A 137 18.21 1.38 -13.11
N SER A 138 17.09 1.16 -13.81
CA SER A 138 16.64 2.00 -14.92
C SER A 138 16.49 3.47 -14.49
N SER A 139 15.82 3.73 -13.37
CA SER A 139 15.62 5.09 -12.86
C SER A 139 16.93 5.81 -12.53
N LEU A 140 17.89 5.08 -11.97
CA LEU A 140 19.23 5.58 -11.65
C LEU A 140 20.06 5.88 -12.90
N GLU A 141 20.00 5.00 -13.91
CA GLU A 141 20.73 5.17 -15.18
C GLU A 141 20.26 6.39 -15.96
N HIS A 142 18.94 6.64 -15.98
CA HIS A 142 18.35 7.77 -16.68
C HIS A 142 18.34 9.07 -15.85
N HIS A 143 18.89 9.06 -14.63
CA HIS A 143 18.93 10.20 -13.72
C HIS A 143 17.55 10.87 -13.50
N HIS A 144 16.49 10.06 -13.37
CA HIS A 144 15.16 10.61 -13.13
C HIS A 144 15.13 11.37 -11.79
N LEU A 145 14.43 12.51 -11.76
CA LEU A 145 14.15 13.23 -10.51
C LEU A 145 13.38 12.31 -9.55
N GLY A 146 13.79 12.27 -8.28
CA GLY A 146 13.19 11.37 -7.27
C GLY A 146 13.75 9.94 -7.28
N ALA A 147 14.84 9.65 -8.00
CA ALA A 147 15.42 8.30 -8.03
C ALA A 147 15.85 7.77 -6.66
N GLU A 148 16.16 8.67 -5.72
CA GLU A 148 16.42 8.38 -4.33
C GLU A 148 15.23 7.68 -3.62
N MET A 149 13.99 8.00 -4.01
CA MET A 149 12.78 7.37 -3.47
C MET A 149 12.69 5.90 -3.90
N ALA A 150 12.98 5.61 -5.17
CA ALA A 150 13.02 4.24 -5.69
C ALA A 150 14.11 3.40 -5.00
N VAL A 151 15.28 3.99 -4.71
CA VAL A 151 16.32 3.31 -3.90
C VAL A 151 15.79 2.95 -2.52
N TYR A 152 15.08 3.87 -1.86
CA TYR A 152 14.47 3.59 -0.56
C TYR A 152 13.46 2.42 -0.63
N LEU A 153 12.58 2.42 -1.64
CA LEU A 153 11.62 1.32 -1.87
C LEU A 153 12.32 -0.02 -2.09
N LEU A 154 13.41 -0.04 -2.86
CA LEU A 154 14.23 -1.23 -3.05
C LEU A 154 14.80 -1.74 -1.73
N MET A 155 15.27 -0.84 -0.85
CA MET A 155 15.80 -1.23 0.46
C MET A 155 14.72 -1.77 1.40
N MET A 156 13.46 -1.37 1.24
CA MET A 156 12.31 -1.93 1.97
C MET A 156 11.88 -3.33 1.49
N SER A 157 12.27 -3.73 0.28
CA SER A 157 11.86 -5.02 -0.30
C SER A 157 12.39 -6.25 0.43
N ARG A 158 11.85 -7.43 0.14
CA ARG A 158 12.32 -8.69 0.74
C ARG A 158 13.60 -9.17 0.06
N ASP A 159 14.68 -9.18 0.83
CA ASP A 159 15.91 -9.93 0.56
C ASP A 159 16.81 -9.88 1.80
N SER A 160 17.93 -10.61 1.75
CA SER A 160 19.04 -10.51 2.67
C SER A 160 19.66 -9.11 2.70
N GLU A 161 20.03 -8.66 3.90
CA GLU A 161 20.77 -7.42 4.11
C GLU A 161 22.09 -7.41 3.32
N ASP A 162 22.77 -8.55 3.25
CA ASP A 162 24.05 -8.68 2.55
C ASP A 162 23.90 -8.44 1.05
N ARG A 163 22.83 -8.93 0.42
CA ARG A 163 22.55 -8.65 -1.00
C ARG A 163 22.27 -7.17 -1.21
N LYS A 164 21.41 -6.56 -0.39
CA LYS A 164 21.09 -5.13 -0.49
C LYS A 164 22.32 -4.24 -0.30
N ARG A 165 23.17 -4.58 0.69
CA ARG A 165 24.44 -3.89 0.95
C ARG A 165 25.40 -4.06 -0.22
N SER A 166 25.54 -5.27 -0.73
CA SER A 166 26.38 -5.56 -1.91
C SER A 166 25.90 -4.78 -3.13
N TRP A 167 24.59 -4.75 -3.39
CA TRP A 167 24.01 -3.95 -4.47
C TRP A 167 24.31 -2.46 -4.29
N ALA A 168 24.10 -1.90 -3.10
CA ALA A 168 24.38 -0.49 -2.84
C ALA A 168 25.86 -0.13 -3.08
N MET A 169 26.78 -0.99 -2.62
CA MET A 169 28.22 -0.82 -2.90
C MET A 169 28.53 -0.80 -4.39
N THR A 170 27.90 -1.67 -5.20
CA THR A 170 28.10 -1.67 -6.65
C THR A 170 27.56 -0.42 -7.35
N GLN A 171 26.56 0.25 -6.78
CA GLN A 171 26.03 1.50 -7.31
C GLN A 171 26.88 2.70 -6.91
N LEU A 172 27.55 2.69 -5.74
CA LEU A 172 28.43 3.79 -5.31
C LEU A 172 29.61 4.03 -6.27
N ASP A 173 30.05 3.00 -6.99
CA ASP A 173 31.08 3.12 -8.02
C ASP A 173 30.62 3.85 -9.30
N ARG A 174 29.31 4.17 -9.39
CA ARG A 174 28.70 4.84 -10.54
C ARG A 174 28.43 6.31 -10.23
N ARG A 175 28.23 7.09 -11.30
CA ARG A 175 27.87 8.50 -11.16
C ARG A 175 26.39 8.63 -10.83
N HIS A 176 26.08 9.13 -9.65
CA HIS A 176 24.71 9.45 -9.21
C HIS A 176 24.60 10.91 -8.74
N ASN A 177 23.37 11.37 -8.48
CA ASN A 177 23.14 12.65 -7.82
C ASN A 177 23.37 12.52 -6.30
N GLU A 178 23.60 13.64 -5.61
CA GLU A 178 23.92 13.65 -4.17
C GLU A 178 22.90 12.90 -3.29
N PRO A 179 21.57 13.08 -3.46
CA PRO A 179 20.60 12.38 -2.61
C PRO A 179 20.65 10.85 -2.76
N VAL A 180 20.89 10.34 -3.96
CA VAL A 180 21.07 8.90 -4.19
C VAL A 180 22.35 8.42 -3.52
N VAL A 181 23.47 9.13 -3.71
CA VAL A 181 24.76 8.76 -3.10
C VAL A 181 24.62 8.69 -1.58
N GLU A 182 23.96 9.67 -0.96
CA GLU A 182 23.74 9.69 0.49
C GLU A 182 22.99 8.44 0.97
N ILE A 183 21.90 8.04 0.30
CA ILE A 183 21.15 6.83 0.67
C ILE A 183 22.03 5.59 0.49
N LEU A 184 22.72 5.46 -0.65
CA LEU A 184 23.58 4.31 -0.94
C LEU A 184 24.73 4.18 0.07
N GLU A 185 25.38 5.28 0.45
CA GLU A 185 26.43 5.29 1.47
C GLU A 185 25.88 4.87 2.83
N ARG A 186 24.70 5.35 3.22
CA ARG A 186 24.06 4.95 4.47
C ARG A 186 23.71 3.46 4.47
N VAL A 187 23.17 2.93 3.38
CA VAL A 187 22.91 1.48 3.22
C VAL A 187 24.20 0.68 3.32
N ALA A 188 25.23 1.08 2.57
CA ALA A 188 26.51 0.37 2.51
C ALA A 188 27.19 0.29 3.89
N ASN A 189 27.04 1.33 4.71
CA ASN A 189 27.66 1.45 6.03
C ASN A 189 26.71 1.12 7.21
N ASP A 190 25.52 0.57 6.93
CA ASP A 190 24.47 0.26 7.92
C ASP A 190 24.12 1.45 8.84
N GLN A 191 24.02 2.64 8.26
CA GLN A 191 23.62 3.86 8.95
C GLN A 191 22.11 4.08 8.86
N LEU A 192 21.59 4.91 9.76
CA LEU A 192 20.18 5.31 9.74
C LEU A 192 19.84 6.06 8.45
N ILE A 193 18.75 5.64 7.83
CA ILE A 193 18.13 6.26 6.65
C ILE A 193 16.79 6.84 7.11
N VAL A 194 16.58 8.13 6.87
CA VAL A 194 15.30 8.78 7.18
C VAL A 194 14.26 8.28 6.20
N ASN A 195 13.08 7.90 6.70
CA ASN A 195 11.98 7.43 5.88
C ASN A 195 11.27 8.61 5.20
N PRO A 196 11.41 8.78 3.88
CA PRO A 196 10.83 9.92 3.19
C PRO A 196 9.31 9.81 3.04
N PHE A 197 8.76 8.60 3.11
CA PHE A 197 7.32 8.34 2.96
C PHE A 197 6.54 8.52 4.26
N LEU A 198 7.21 8.62 5.41
CA LEU A 198 6.54 8.65 6.72
C LEU A 198 5.42 9.71 6.82
N PRO A 199 5.59 10.99 6.41
CA PRO A 199 4.53 11.98 6.54
C PRO A 199 3.23 11.57 5.84
N LEU A 200 3.33 11.05 4.62
CA LEU A 200 2.18 10.55 3.87
C LEU A 200 1.60 9.29 4.51
N LEU A 201 2.46 8.34 4.87
CA LEU A 201 2.00 7.10 5.48
C LEU A 201 1.24 7.39 6.78
N MET A 202 1.63 8.42 7.53
CA MET A 202 0.89 8.89 8.71
C MET A 202 -0.48 9.49 8.36
N ASP A 203 -0.63 10.19 7.24
CA ASP A 203 -1.93 10.65 6.75
C ASP A 203 -2.86 9.47 6.43
N VAL A 204 -2.32 8.41 5.81
CA VAL A 204 -3.09 7.19 5.50
C VAL A 204 -3.41 6.38 6.75
N VAL A 205 -2.48 6.31 7.71
CA VAL A 205 -2.73 5.71 9.03
C VAL A 205 -3.88 6.45 9.73
N ALA A 206 -3.88 7.78 9.71
CA ALA A 206 -4.96 8.58 10.29
C ALA A 206 -6.31 8.31 9.60
N ALA A 207 -6.33 8.25 8.27
CA ALA A 207 -7.53 7.90 7.51
C ALA A 207 -8.05 6.48 7.85
N THR A 208 -7.15 5.50 7.93
CA THR A 208 -7.48 4.10 8.27
C THR A 208 -7.98 3.97 9.70
N ALA A 209 -7.34 4.65 10.65
CA ALA A 209 -7.79 4.73 12.03
C ALA A 209 -9.20 5.35 12.11
N GLY A 210 -9.49 6.38 11.30
CA GLY A 210 -10.83 6.94 11.16
C GLY A 210 -11.88 5.91 10.72
N LEU A 211 -11.55 5.05 9.74
CA LEU A 211 -12.44 3.96 9.32
C LEU A 211 -12.73 2.99 10.46
N VAL A 212 -11.69 2.50 11.15
CA VAL A 212 -11.81 1.54 12.26
C VAL A 212 -12.55 2.15 13.45
N LEU A 213 -12.20 3.37 13.86
CA LEU A 213 -12.82 4.05 15.00
C LEU A 213 -14.29 4.39 14.73
N SER A 214 -14.64 4.77 13.49
CA SER A 214 -16.04 5.01 13.13
C SER A 214 -16.89 3.74 13.24
N ALA A 215 -16.32 2.57 12.96
CA ALA A 215 -17.00 1.28 13.15
C ALA A 215 -17.10 0.88 14.64
N LEU A 216 -16.17 1.34 15.48
CA LEU A 216 -16.16 1.10 16.93
C LEU A 216 -17.11 2.05 17.70
N ALA A 217 -17.48 3.20 17.13
CA ALA A 217 -18.34 4.17 17.78
C ALA A 217 -19.72 3.56 18.15
N PRO A 218 -20.29 3.93 19.32
CA PRO A 218 -21.66 3.57 19.67
C PRO A 218 -22.63 4.19 18.64
N VAL A 219 -23.67 3.45 18.29
CA VAL A 219 -24.68 3.90 17.32
C VAL A 219 -25.39 5.13 17.89
N SER A 220 -25.07 6.31 17.35
CA SER A 220 -25.98 7.46 17.42
C SER A 220 -27.08 7.25 16.39
N GLU A 221 -28.33 7.34 16.81
CA GLU A 221 -29.53 7.24 15.95
C GLU A 221 -29.61 8.42 14.96
N GLU A 222 -28.71 8.47 13.98
CA GLU A 222 -28.82 9.39 12.85
C GLU A 222 -28.94 8.60 11.55
N HIS A 223 -30.20 8.53 11.09
CA HIS A 223 -30.69 8.23 9.75
C HIS A 223 -29.63 7.72 8.74
N ASP A 224 -29.53 6.40 8.62
CA ASP A 224 -28.99 5.76 7.42
C ASP A 224 -29.82 6.22 6.21
N GLY A 225 -29.20 7.00 5.32
CA GLY A 225 -29.73 7.28 3.99
C GLY A 225 -29.87 6.00 3.14
N PRO A 226 -30.44 6.09 1.93
CA PRO A 226 -30.94 4.94 1.16
C PRO A 226 -29.84 4.10 0.47
N TYR A 227 -28.67 3.91 1.09
CA TYR A 227 -27.64 3.00 0.58
C TYR A 227 -27.92 1.57 1.08
N GLN A 228 -28.83 0.88 0.39
CA GLN A 228 -28.94 -0.57 0.49
C GLN A 228 -27.95 -1.22 -0.47
N THR A 229 -26.68 -1.31 -0.09
CA THR A 229 -25.75 -2.22 -0.77
C THR A 229 -26.24 -3.64 -0.46
N GLN A 230 -26.84 -4.33 -1.44
CA GLN A 230 -27.27 -5.73 -1.34
C GLN A 230 -26.06 -6.69 -1.38
N LEU A 231 -25.05 -6.46 -0.54
CA LEU A 231 -24.07 -7.49 -0.21
C LEU A 231 -24.67 -8.32 0.92
N ALA A 232 -24.78 -9.63 0.71
CA ALA A 232 -25.23 -10.56 1.74
C ALA A 232 -24.13 -10.68 2.80
N LEU A 233 -23.98 -9.67 3.66
CA LEU A 233 -22.99 -9.63 4.74
C LEU A 233 -23.08 -10.91 5.58
N GLY A 234 -22.14 -11.82 5.33
CA GLY A 234 -22.16 -13.19 5.83
C GLY A 234 -21.97 -13.26 7.35
N SER A 235 -22.68 -14.20 7.95
CA SER A 235 -22.59 -14.57 9.36
C SER A 235 -21.14 -14.77 9.78
N GLY A 236 -20.72 -14.06 10.83
CA GLY A 236 -19.34 -14.00 11.30
C GLY A 236 -18.69 -15.38 11.44
N SER A 237 -17.47 -15.48 10.92
CA SER A 237 -16.59 -16.62 11.19
C SER A 237 -16.44 -16.80 12.71
N PRO A 238 -16.56 -18.03 13.25
CA PRO A 238 -16.41 -18.30 14.68
C PRO A 238 -15.01 -17.94 15.22
N ASP A 239 -14.03 -17.72 14.35
CA ASP A 239 -12.64 -17.39 14.70
C ASP A 239 -12.30 -15.89 14.61
N ARG A 240 -13.27 -15.01 14.34
CA ARG A 240 -13.02 -13.56 14.31
C ARG A 240 -12.90 -13.00 15.75
N PRO A 241 -11.81 -12.28 16.09
CA PRO A 241 -11.66 -11.65 17.40
C PRO A 241 -12.75 -10.59 17.62
N GLN A 242 -12.97 -10.17 18.86
CA GLN A 242 -13.87 -9.05 19.12
C GLN A 242 -13.32 -7.79 18.45
N LEU A 243 -14.17 -6.90 17.91
CA LEU A 243 -13.67 -5.72 17.18
C LEU A 243 -12.78 -4.81 18.05
N ALA A 244 -13.02 -4.76 19.36
CA ALA A 244 -12.14 -4.03 20.29
C ALA A 244 -10.71 -4.63 20.33
N GLU A 245 -10.59 -5.97 20.34
CA GLU A 245 -9.31 -6.68 20.24
C GLU A 245 -8.69 -6.48 18.86
N ALA A 246 -9.50 -6.49 17.79
CA ALA A 246 -9.05 -6.20 16.44
C ALA A 246 -8.50 -4.78 16.28
N GLY A 247 -9.06 -3.80 16.99
CA GLY A 247 -8.53 -2.44 17.06
C GLY A 247 -7.15 -2.39 17.72
N THR A 248 -6.96 -3.12 18.84
CA THR A 248 -5.65 -3.28 19.47
C THR A 248 -4.66 -3.96 18.52
N TRP A 249 -5.06 -5.05 17.88
CA TRP A 249 -4.22 -5.76 16.91
C TRP A 249 -3.87 -4.91 15.71
N PHE A 250 -4.79 -4.07 15.22
CA PHE A 250 -4.53 -3.12 14.15
C PHE A 250 -3.36 -2.18 14.53
N PHE A 251 -3.41 -1.54 15.70
CA PHE A 251 -2.32 -0.67 16.14
C PHE A 251 -1.01 -1.42 16.42
N GLU A 252 -1.08 -2.64 16.97
CA GLU A 252 0.11 -3.48 17.18
C GLU A 252 0.75 -3.91 15.86
N ARG A 253 -0.05 -4.29 14.86
CA ARG A 253 0.42 -4.67 13.53
C ARG A 253 0.94 -3.46 12.76
N LEU A 254 0.30 -2.29 12.89
CA LEU A 254 0.83 -1.02 12.37
C LEU A 254 2.22 -0.70 12.94
N ALA A 255 2.41 -0.82 14.25
CA ALA A 255 3.69 -0.54 14.91
C ALA A 255 4.84 -1.46 14.43
N ARG A 256 4.52 -2.59 13.79
CA ARG A 256 5.49 -3.52 13.21
C ARG A 256 5.85 -3.22 11.76
N LEU A 257 5.11 -2.35 11.07
CA LEU A 257 5.39 -2.01 9.68
C LEU A 257 6.70 -1.19 9.61
N PRO A 258 7.75 -1.68 8.93
CA PRO A 258 9.01 -0.93 8.76
C PRO A 258 8.77 0.43 8.11
N ALA A 259 7.78 0.50 7.20
CA ALA A 259 7.34 1.71 6.53
C ALA A 259 6.86 2.82 7.47
N LEU A 260 6.50 2.53 8.73
CA LEU A 260 6.01 3.53 9.68
C LEU A 260 7.08 4.00 10.69
N ARG A 261 8.34 3.58 10.51
CA ARG A 261 9.46 4.06 11.33
C ARG A 261 10.05 5.35 10.73
N PRO A 262 10.41 6.34 11.56
CA PRO A 262 10.93 7.64 11.10
C PRO A 262 12.35 7.56 10.54
N ALA A 263 13.17 6.68 11.09
CA ALA A 263 14.46 6.33 10.57
C ALA A 263 14.72 4.86 10.84
N VAL A 264 15.46 4.23 9.95
CA VAL A 264 15.67 2.79 9.93
C VAL A 264 17.07 2.46 9.45
N THR A 265 17.71 1.47 10.07
CA THR A 265 18.91 0.83 9.50
C THR A 265 18.51 -0.17 8.42
N LEU A 266 19.48 -0.69 7.67
CA LEU A 266 19.22 -1.74 6.67
C LEU A 266 18.64 -3.00 7.33
N SER A 267 19.10 -3.29 8.55
CA SER A 267 18.61 -4.40 9.39
C SER A 267 17.18 -4.22 9.87
N GLU A 268 16.69 -2.99 9.98
CA GLU A 268 15.29 -2.71 10.32
C GLU A 268 14.38 -2.63 9.08
N LEU A 269 14.96 -2.31 7.91
CA LEU A 269 14.28 -2.27 6.62
C LEU A 269 14.08 -3.65 5.99
N SER A 270 14.97 -4.59 6.29
CA SER A 270 14.91 -5.94 5.76
C SER A 270 13.96 -6.76 6.62
N PRO A 271 12.82 -7.21 6.09
CA PRO A 271 12.01 -8.15 6.82
C PRO A 271 12.87 -9.38 7.09
N VAL A 272 13.15 -9.67 8.36
CA VAL A 272 13.74 -10.93 8.80
C VAL A 272 12.96 -12.03 8.10
N GLU A 273 13.63 -12.98 7.44
CA GLU A 273 12.97 -14.17 6.90
C GLU A 273 12.12 -14.76 8.03
N ALA A 274 10.82 -14.49 7.98
CA ALA A 274 9.86 -15.18 8.82
C ALA A 274 9.91 -16.61 8.30
N GLY A 275 10.68 -17.44 9.01
CA GLY A 275 10.73 -18.87 8.75
C GLY A 275 9.32 -19.39 8.55
N ASN A 276 9.13 -20.17 7.49
CA ASN A 276 7.91 -20.90 7.18
C ASN A 276 7.23 -21.40 8.45
N HIS A 277 6.16 -20.73 8.87
CA HIS A 277 5.16 -21.33 9.73
C HIS A 277 4.07 -21.84 8.79
N GLY A 278 4.19 -23.14 8.47
CA GLY A 278 3.11 -23.93 7.89
C GLY A 278 2.04 -24.29 8.91
#